data_AF-A0A534S5J7-F1
#
_entry.id   AF-A0A534S5J7-F1
#
_cell.length_a   1.000
_cell.length_b   1.000
_cell.length_c   1.000
_cell.angle_alpha   90.00
_cell.angle_beta   90.00
_cell.angle_gamma   90.00
#
_symmetry.space_group_name_H-M   'P 1'
#
loop_
_entity.id
_entity.type
_entity.pdbx_description
1 polymer ?
#
loop_
_entity_poly.entity_id
_entity_poly.type
_entity_poly.pdbx_seq_one_letter_code
_entity_poly.pdbx_strand_id
1 'polypeptide(L)' 'MSDQQLVAEGYEQIIKTVFTQFYQASVLARTSEEKAKAEQIFQTGVTFARQVRDRAAALLPPA' A
#
# COMPACT_ATOMS: atom_id res chain seq x y z
N MET A 1 7.29 -13.64 -17.60
CA MET A 1 7.20 -12.77 -16.41
C MET A 1 8.41 -13.02 -15.56
N SER A 2 9.15 -11.99 -15.17
CA SER A 2 10.23 -12.13 -14.19
C SER A 2 9.69 -12.01 -12.77
N ASP A 3 10.42 -12.55 -11.78
CA ASP A 3 10.05 -12.42 -10.38
C ASP A 3 9.98 -10.95 -9.94
N GLN A 4 10.81 -10.09 -10.52
CA GLN A 4 10.74 -8.63 -10.32
C GLN A 4 9.41 -8.04 -10.82
N GLN A 5 8.88 -8.51 -11.95
CA GLN A 5 7.57 -8.08 -12.46
C GLN A 5 6.45 -8.54 -11.53
N LEU A 6 6.52 -9.77 -11.02
CA LEU A 6 5.53 -10.29 -10.06
C LEU A 6 5.51 -9.48 -8.76
N VAL A 7 6.68 -9.11 -8.22
CA VAL A 7 6.78 -8.25 -7.03
C VAL A 7 6.21 -6.85 -7.30
N ALA A 8 6.48 -6.28 -8.48
CA ALA A 8 5.96 -4.97 -8.87
C ALA A 8 4.42 -4.98 -9.01
N GLU A 9 3.86 -5.99 -9.67
CA GLU A 9 2.41 -6.15 -9.82
C GLU A 9 1.72 -6.38 -8.47
N GLY A 10 2.29 -7.23 -7.61
CA GLY A 10 1.78 -7.47 -6.27
C GLY A 10 1.77 -6.18 -5.43
N TYR A 11 2.83 -5.39 -5.49
CA TYR A 11 2.88 -4.08 -4.84
C TYR A 11 1.83 -3.12 -5.38
N GLU A 12 1.65 -3.05 -6.70
CA GLU A 12 0.62 -2.19 -7.32
C GLU A 12 -0.80 -2.55 -6.85
N GLN A 13 -1.11 -3.86 -6.79
CA GLN A 13 -2.42 -4.32 -6.30
C GLN A 13 -2.65 -3.92 -4.85
N ILE A 14 -1.65 -4.10 -3.97
CA ILE A 14 -1.74 -3.68 -2.57
C ILE A 14 -1.98 -2.18 -2.46
N ILE A 15 -1.23 -1.36 -3.21
CA ILE A 15 -1.41 0.10 -3.19
C ILE A 15 -2.79 0.51 -3.68
N LYS A 16 -3.31 -0.12 -4.74
CA LYS A 16 -4.68 0.09 -5.21
C LYS A 16 -5.70 -0.18 -4.10
N THR A 17 -5.60 -1.33 -3.42
CA THR A 17 -6.49 -1.69 -2.31
C THR A 17 -6.42 -0.67 -1.17
N VAL A 18 -5.20 -0.32 -0.72
CA VAL A 18 -4.98 0.64 0.38
C VAL A 18 -5.54 2.02 0.01
N PHE A 19 -5.35 2.46 -1.23
CA PHE A 19 -5.90 3.73 -1.71
C PHE A 19 -7.44 3.71 -1.81
N THR A 20 -8.04 2.63 -2.31
CA THR A 20 -9.50 2.52 -2.38
C THR A 20 -10.13 2.60 -0.98
N GLN A 21 -9.55 1.91 0.00
CA GLN A 21 -10.01 1.96 1.39
C GLN A 21 -9.87 3.36 1.98
N PHE A 22 -8.72 4.01 1.76
CA PHE A 22 -8.51 5.40 2.18
C PHE A 22 -9.52 6.36 1.57
N TYR A 23 -9.75 6.26 0.25
CA TYR A 23 -10.68 7.12 -0.45
C TYR A 23 -12.11 6.96 0.08
N GLN A 24 -12.57 5.72 0.24
CA GLN A 24 -13.89 5.43 0.82
C GLN A 24 -14.02 5.99 2.24
N ALA A 25 -13.03 5.73 3.11
CA ALA A 25 -13.04 6.23 4.48
C ALA A 25 -13.02 7.77 4.54
N SER A 26 -12.25 8.42 3.65
CA SER A 26 -12.14 9.88 3.59
C SER A 26 -13.41 10.55 3.06
N VAL A 27 -14.11 9.93 2.11
CA VAL A 27 -15.39 10.43 1.58
C VAL A 27 -16.51 10.25 2.60
N LEU A 28 -16.48 9.19 3.40
CA LEU A 28 -17.48 8.91 4.43
C LEU A 28 -17.22 9.63 5.76
N ALA A 29 -16.03 10.19 5.95
CA ALA A 29 -15.66 10.92 7.16
C ALA A 29 -16.56 12.17 7.34
N ARG A 30 -17.14 12.29 8.53
CA ARG A 30 -18.00 13.40 8.95
C ARG A 30 -17.25 14.40 9.82
N THR A 31 -16.09 14.01 10.33
CA THR A 31 -15.25 14.84 11.19
C THR A 31 -13.82 14.90 10.69
N SER A 32 -13.10 15.95 11.10
CA SER A 32 -11.66 16.08 10.83
C SER A 32 -10.85 14.95 11.49
N GLU A 33 -11.30 14.42 12.61
CA GLU A 33 -10.65 13.31 13.31
C GLU A 33 -10.77 11.99 12.52
N GLU A 34 -11.95 11.67 12.00
CA GLU A 34 -12.16 10.51 11.14
C GLU A 34 -11.32 10.58 9.86
N LYS A 35 -11.20 11.77 9.28
CA LYS A 35 -10.34 12.00 8.12
C LYS A 35 -8.85 11.81 8.47
N ALA A 36 -8.38 12.38 9.58
CA ALA A 36 -7.01 12.21 10.05
C ALA A 36 -6.68 10.74 10.33
N LYS A 37 -7.64 9.99 10.89
CA LYS A 37 -7.51 8.54 11.11
C LYS A 37 -7.41 7.77 9.79
N ALA A 38 -8.21 8.11 8.79
CA ALA A 38 -8.11 7.51 7.45
C ALA A 38 -6.74 7.78 6.82
N GLU A 39 -6.21 9.00 6.94
CA GLU A 39 -4.87 9.37 6.46
C GLU A 39 -3.77 8.58 7.18
N GLN A 40 -3.87 8.41 8.51
CA GLN A 40 -2.90 7.63 9.28
C GLN A 40 -2.90 6.15 8.87
N ILE A 41 -4.09 5.56 8.69
CA ILE A 41 -4.23 4.17 8.22
C ILE A 41 -3.61 4.02 6.83
N PHE A 42 -3.89 4.97 5.93
CA PHE A 42 -3.31 4.99 4.59
C PHE A 42 -1.77 5.03 4.62
N GLN A 43 -1.19 5.95 5.38
CA GLN A 43 0.27 6.08 5.52
C GLN A 43 0.90 4.81 6.09
N THR A 44 0.26 4.20 7.07
CA THR A 44 0.71 2.94 7.68
C THR A 44 0.66 1.80 6.66
N GLY A 45 -0.44 1.67 5.91
CA GLY A 45 -0.60 0.66 4.88
C GLY A 45 0.43 0.80 3.74
N VAL A 46 0.68 2.03 3.27
CA VAL A 46 1.70 2.31 2.24
C VAL A 46 3.10 1.98 2.75
N THR A 47 3.41 2.33 4.01
CA THR A 47 4.71 2.02 4.64
C THR A 47 4.92 0.51 4.71
N PHE A 48 3.92 -0.23 5.17
CA PHE A 48 3.97 -1.69 5.24
C PHE A 48 4.15 -2.31 3.85
N ALA A 49 3.38 -1.86 2.84
CA ALA A 49 3.49 -2.35 1.47
C ALA A 49 4.92 -2.16 0.91
N ARG A 50 5.55 -1.01 1.18
CA ARG A 50 6.95 -0.76 0.77
C ARG A 50 7.92 -1.71 1.45
N GLN A 51 7.79 -1.90 2.77
CA GLN A 51 8.65 -2.83 3.51
C GLN A 51 8.55 -4.27 2.99
N VAL A 52 7.34 -4.72 2.64
CA VAL A 52 7.11 -6.05 2.05
C VAL A 52 7.74 -6.14 0.67
N ARG A 53 7.53 -5.15 -0.20
CA ARG A 53 8.16 -5.09 -1.52
C ARG A 53 9.69 -5.13 -1.44
N ASP A 54 10.27 -4.32 -0.56
CA ASP A 54 11.72 -4.22 -0.41
C ASP A 54 12.32 -5.54 0.10
N ARG A 55 11.64 -6.20 1.05
CA ARG A 55 12.01 -7.56 1.48
C ARG A 55 11.89 -8.58 0.35
N ALA A 56 10.82 -8.55 -0.41
CA ALA A 56 10.62 -9.46 -1.53
C ALA A 56 11.71 -9.26 -2.59
N ALA A 57 12.03 -8.02 -2.95
CA ALA A 57 13.08 -7.68 -3.90
C ALA A 57 14.47 -8.12 -3.43
N ALA A 58 14.77 -8.00 -2.13
CA ALA A 58 16.04 -8.44 -1.55
C ALA A 58 16.22 -9.97 -1.54
N LEU A 59 15.14 -10.73 -1.64
CA LEU A 59 15.17 -12.20 -1.72
C LEU A 59 15.31 -12.72 -3.16
N LEU A 60 15.16 -11.84 -4.16
CA LEU A 60 15.34 -12.23 -5.56
C LEU A 60 16.83 -12.41 -5.86
N PRO A 61 17.19 -13.41 -6.67
CA PRO A 61 18.57 -13.54 -7.14
C PRO A 61 18.99 -12.26 -7.89
N PRO A 62 20.27 -11.85 -7.80
CA PRO A 62 20.77 -10.72 -8.58
C PRO A 62 20.52 -10.98 -10.07
N ALA A 63 20.03 -9.96 -10.76
CA ALA A 63 19.73 -9.99 -12.19
C ALA A 63 20.99 -10.16 -13.04
#